data_AF-A0A9D6R1W9-F1
#
_entry.id   AF-A0A9D6R1W9-F1
#
_cell.length_a   1.000
_cell.length_b   1.000
_cell.length_c   1.000
_cell.angle_alpha   90.00
_cell.angle_beta   90.00
_cell.angle_gamma   90.00
#
_symmetry.space_group_name_H-M   'P 1'
#
loop_
_entity.id
_entity.type
_entity.pdbx_description
1 polymer ?
#
loop_
_entity_poly.entity_id
_entity_poly.type
_entity_poly.pdbx_seq_one_letter_code
_entity_poly.pdbx_strand_id
1 'polypeptide(L)'
;VYTGNVTVTRDAGIKLADVPFSVTVWDFELPKAPSLRSAFHDYDAGYRRGAVSYYGYVPGGAQHLSLAKAMDEDLLAHRLMPESPFNVGFSIDSTGHIVPNPEGEAVLESWLARPEVSDYKLYFNTTSPFADPLGADRAGAINYLRDAYEWLSSRGFLNKVWLRQVDDPDTPAKFQLARDLADLIHQANPNYNAAVTAQFYKPGVASYLYGHLNILIMAGWSFDPVASAQRQAARNQIWSFNALAPGIENPSPFWQIDFPLLNFRIFPWINFRYGLTGLLYWTTAYWEEIQARGASPWTDPCSYRSGASCFNGDGMLVYPGKEVNYLIPQNAYGQASSASVYGPIPSLRLKALRDGMEDYELLALAASRDPSRAKQIVIQVACAGNPDPGNAAANCFHHWNQDPDGILQARAQLASIITAPR
;
A
#
# COMPACT_ATOMS: atom_id res chain seq x y z
N VAL A 1 -0.13 -14.80 29.83
CA VAL A 1 -1.50 -14.26 29.64
C VAL A 1 -1.64 -13.03 30.53
N TYR A 2 -2.04 -11.90 29.96
CA TYR A 2 -2.35 -10.67 30.69
C TYR A 2 -3.86 -10.55 30.85
N THR A 3 -4.32 -10.06 31.99
CA THR A 3 -5.75 -9.84 32.26
C THR A 3 -5.97 -8.43 32.77
N GLY A 4 -7.12 -7.84 32.46
CA GLY A 4 -7.49 -6.50 32.93
C GLY A 4 -8.97 -6.25 32.77
N ASN A 5 -9.41 -5.04 33.10
CA ASN A 5 -10.79 -4.58 32.94
C ASN A 5 -10.83 -3.25 32.19
N VAL A 6 -11.79 -3.10 31.29
CA VAL A 6 -12.19 -1.81 30.71
C VAL A 6 -13.41 -1.31 31.48
N THR A 7 -13.25 -0.24 32.25
CA THR A 7 -14.36 0.38 32.98
C THR A 7 -15.08 1.36 32.07
N VAL A 8 -16.38 1.14 31.86
CA VAL A 8 -17.26 2.03 31.11
C VAL A 8 -17.98 2.93 32.10
N THR A 9 -17.85 4.24 31.94
CA THR A 9 -18.52 5.26 32.77
C THR A 9 -19.38 6.19 31.94
N ARG A 10 -20.42 6.76 32.54
CA ARG A 10 -21.21 7.88 32.02
C ARG A 10 -21.18 9.03 33.05
N ASP A 11 -21.52 10.24 32.63
CA ASP A 11 -21.82 11.46 33.41
C ASP A 11 -21.37 11.44 34.89
N ALA A 12 -20.43 12.32 35.25
CA ALA A 12 -19.91 12.45 36.62
C ALA A 12 -19.28 11.16 37.20
N GLY A 13 -18.76 10.28 36.33
CA GLY A 13 -18.00 9.10 36.75
C GLY A 13 -18.87 7.92 37.22
N ILE A 14 -20.17 7.92 36.91
CA ILE A 14 -21.05 6.80 37.21
C ILE A 14 -20.57 5.59 36.39
N LYS A 15 -20.12 4.55 37.09
CA LYS A 15 -19.72 3.28 36.47
C LYS A 15 -20.94 2.54 35.92
N LEU A 16 -20.89 2.23 34.63
CA LEU A 16 -21.91 1.44 33.92
C LEU A 16 -21.55 -0.04 33.87
N ALA A 17 -20.29 -0.37 33.59
CA ALA A 17 -19.82 -1.75 33.48
C ALA A 17 -18.31 -1.83 33.71
N ASP A 18 -17.84 -2.99 34.16
CA ASP A 18 -16.45 -3.42 34.01
C ASP A 18 -16.42 -4.58 33.02
N VAL A 19 -15.73 -4.40 31.89
CA VAL A 19 -15.60 -5.42 30.85
C VAL A 19 -14.24 -6.10 31.03
N PRO A 20 -14.19 -7.33 31.57
CA PRO A 20 -12.94 -8.04 31.71
C PRO A 20 -12.38 -8.43 30.34
N PHE A 21 -11.07 -8.39 30.20
CA PHE A 21 -10.37 -8.85 29.02
C PHE A 21 -9.15 -9.70 29.39
N SER A 22 -8.75 -10.55 28.46
CA SER A 22 -7.55 -11.37 28.54
C SER A 22 -6.80 -11.32 27.22
N VAL A 23 -5.48 -11.17 27.28
CA VAL A 23 -4.58 -11.15 26.12
C VAL A 23 -3.50 -12.20 26.31
N THR A 24 -3.42 -13.14 25.36
CA THR A 24 -2.29 -14.07 25.28
C THR A 24 -1.17 -13.43 24.46
N VAL A 25 -0.05 -13.15 25.12
CA VAL A 25 1.20 -12.76 24.46
C VAL A 25 2.00 -14.02 24.22
N TRP A 26 2.35 -14.26 22.97
CA TRP A 26 3.16 -15.40 22.53
C TRP A 26 4.63 -14.99 22.48
N ASP A 27 5.54 -15.94 22.69
CA ASP A 27 6.99 -15.68 22.79
C ASP A 27 7.66 -15.57 21.41
N PHE A 28 7.25 -14.56 20.64
CA PHE A 28 7.91 -14.13 19.41
C PHE A 28 7.59 -12.66 19.12
N GLU A 29 8.41 -12.03 18.27
CA GLU A 29 8.20 -10.66 17.79
C GLU A 29 7.86 -10.69 16.29
N LEU A 30 6.92 -9.86 15.87
CA LEU A 30 6.70 -9.61 14.44
C LEU A 30 7.83 -8.71 13.90
N PRO A 31 8.34 -8.95 12.68
CA PRO A 31 9.35 -8.07 12.11
C PRO A 31 8.83 -6.65 11.98
N LYS A 32 9.68 -5.64 12.23
CA LYS A 32 9.31 -4.24 12.06
C LYS A 32 9.01 -3.89 10.60
N ALA A 33 9.85 -4.37 9.68
CA ALA A 33 9.62 -4.23 8.26
C ALA A 33 8.54 -5.23 7.81
N PRO A 34 7.50 -4.78 7.10
CA PRO A 34 6.54 -5.69 6.49
C PRO A 34 7.19 -6.59 5.44
N SER A 35 6.91 -7.89 5.48
CA SER A 35 7.32 -8.87 4.46
C SER A 35 6.46 -8.74 3.19
N LEU A 36 5.19 -8.37 3.34
CA LEU A 36 4.34 -7.97 2.22
C LEU A 36 4.60 -6.49 1.92
N ARG A 37 5.17 -6.21 0.75
CA ARG A 37 5.45 -4.84 0.28
C ARG A 37 4.15 -4.06 0.11
N SER A 38 4.20 -2.74 0.17
CA SER A 38 2.99 -1.94 -0.09
C SER A 38 3.26 -0.59 -0.73
N ALA A 39 2.21 0.02 -1.27
CA ALA A 39 2.25 1.36 -1.86
C ALA A 39 0.88 2.04 -1.73
N PHE A 40 0.81 3.11 -0.94
CA PHE A 40 -0.43 3.85 -0.64
C PHE A 40 -0.24 5.36 -0.90
N HIS A 41 -1.26 6.06 -1.39
CA HIS A 41 -1.25 7.53 -1.64
C HIS A 41 -0.48 8.06 -2.86
N ASP A 42 -0.52 7.40 -4.02
CA ASP A 42 0.04 8.02 -5.24
C ASP A 42 -0.84 9.09 -5.87
N TYR A 43 -2.17 8.97 -5.77
CA TYR A 43 -3.08 9.82 -6.54
C TYR A 43 -3.03 11.29 -6.10
N ASP A 44 -2.91 11.53 -4.80
CA ASP A 44 -2.71 12.86 -4.21
C ASP A 44 -1.22 13.20 -3.98
N ALA A 45 -0.32 12.45 -4.64
CA ALA A 45 1.11 12.58 -4.41
C ALA A 45 1.68 13.89 -4.97
N GLY A 46 2.76 14.32 -4.33
CA GLY A 46 3.17 15.71 -4.32
C GLY A 46 2.52 16.44 -3.15
N TYR A 47 2.71 15.90 -1.95
CA TYR A 47 2.44 16.54 -0.66
C TYR A 47 1.01 16.44 -0.08
N ARG A 48 0.21 15.42 -0.42
CA ARG A 48 -1.13 15.23 0.17
C ARG A 48 -2.08 16.41 -0.12
N ARG A 49 -1.99 16.95 -1.34
CA ARG A 49 -2.68 18.19 -1.74
C ARG A 49 -4.17 18.19 -1.46
N GLY A 50 -4.86 17.06 -1.61
CA GLY A 50 -6.29 16.98 -1.26
C GLY A 50 -6.59 17.17 0.22
N ALA A 51 -5.85 16.50 1.10
CA ALA A 51 -5.99 16.70 2.55
C ALA A 51 -5.59 18.12 3.00
N VAL A 52 -4.62 18.72 2.31
CA VAL A 52 -4.11 20.07 2.57
C VAL A 52 -5.11 21.13 2.12
N SER A 53 -5.70 20.95 0.94
CA SER A 53 -6.79 21.74 0.40
C SER A 53 -8.01 21.68 1.33
N TYR A 54 -8.33 20.48 1.85
CA TYR A 54 -9.44 20.28 2.78
C TYR A 54 -9.35 21.23 3.99
N TYR A 55 -8.17 21.40 4.57
CA TYR A 55 -7.97 22.30 5.70
C TYR A 55 -7.67 23.75 5.32
N GLY A 56 -7.49 24.07 4.04
CA GLY A 56 -7.10 25.39 3.57
C GLY A 56 -5.68 25.77 3.97
N TYR A 57 -4.77 24.79 4.10
CA TYR A 57 -3.37 25.05 4.42
C TYR A 57 -2.59 25.50 3.18
N VAL A 58 -1.62 26.41 3.39
CA VAL A 58 -0.79 26.93 2.29
C VAL A 58 0.19 25.84 1.82
N PRO A 59 0.22 25.49 0.53
CA PRO A 59 1.22 24.59 -0.02
C PRO A 59 2.64 25.10 0.26
N GLY A 60 3.40 24.26 0.96
CA GLY A 60 4.78 24.48 1.39
C GLY A 60 4.90 25.06 2.81
N GLY A 61 3.81 25.52 3.41
CA GLY A 61 3.80 26.11 4.76
C GLY A 61 3.89 25.07 5.89
N ALA A 62 4.19 25.51 7.11
CA ALA A 62 4.43 24.63 8.27
C ALA A 62 3.28 23.64 8.55
N GLN A 63 2.01 24.05 8.42
CA GLN A 63 0.87 23.14 8.59
C GLN A 63 0.82 22.07 7.49
N HIS A 64 1.12 22.43 6.25
CA HIS A 64 1.18 21.48 5.15
C HIS A 64 2.22 20.39 5.40
N LEU A 65 3.45 20.79 5.74
CA LEU A 65 4.54 19.84 5.98
C LEU A 65 4.23 18.94 7.20
N SER A 66 3.64 19.52 8.25
CA SER A 66 3.26 18.78 9.46
C SER A 66 2.17 17.74 9.19
N LEU A 67 1.15 18.09 8.38
CA LEU A 67 0.11 17.16 7.99
C LEU A 67 0.65 16.04 7.10
N ALA A 68 1.44 16.38 6.07
CA ALA A 68 2.02 15.39 5.18
C ALA A 68 2.86 14.36 5.95
N LYS A 69 3.72 14.83 6.88
CA LYS A 69 4.49 13.97 7.78
C LYS A 69 3.58 13.10 8.66
N ALA A 70 2.54 13.69 9.27
CA ALA A 70 1.61 12.94 10.10
C ALA A 70 0.89 11.81 9.36
N MET A 71 0.53 12.02 8.10
CA MET A 71 -0.14 11.00 7.30
C MET A 71 0.82 9.90 6.79
N ASP A 72 2.11 10.20 6.62
CA ASP A 72 3.13 9.19 6.36
C ASP A 72 3.39 8.34 7.60
N GLU A 73 3.51 8.96 8.78
CA GLU A 73 3.67 8.24 10.05
C GLU A 73 2.44 7.39 10.40
N ASP A 74 1.23 7.88 10.11
CA ASP A 74 0.01 7.08 10.30
C ASP A 74 0.06 5.81 9.44
N LEU A 75 0.48 5.87 8.18
CA LEU A 75 0.64 4.67 7.36
C LEU A 75 1.69 3.70 7.93
N LEU A 76 2.85 4.20 8.34
CA LEU A 76 3.90 3.36 8.94
C LEU A 76 3.44 2.70 10.24
N ALA A 77 2.68 3.41 11.08
CA ALA A 77 2.07 2.87 12.29
C ALA A 77 1.03 1.76 11.99
N HIS A 78 0.53 1.71 10.75
CA HIS A 78 -0.36 0.66 10.24
C HIS A 78 0.36 -0.37 9.36
N ARG A 79 1.70 -0.39 9.36
CA ARG A 79 2.52 -1.32 8.57
C ARG A 79 2.29 -1.19 7.05
N LEU A 80 1.96 0.01 6.61
CA LEU A 80 1.73 0.36 5.20
C LEU A 80 2.73 1.40 4.75
N MET A 81 3.17 1.32 3.50
CA MET A 81 4.16 2.22 2.96
C MET A 81 3.49 3.36 2.17
N PRO A 82 3.83 4.63 2.45
CA PRO A 82 3.50 5.68 1.50
C PRO A 82 4.22 5.38 0.19
N GLU A 83 3.48 5.31 -0.91
CA GLU A 83 4.04 5.15 -2.25
C GLU A 83 5.03 6.27 -2.54
N SER A 84 4.73 7.46 -2.02
CA SER A 84 5.52 8.66 -2.25
C SER A 84 5.66 9.47 -0.98
N PRO A 85 6.67 9.13 -0.15
CA PRO A 85 6.89 9.79 1.13
C PRO A 85 7.22 11.28 0.92
N PHE A 86 6.77 12.07 1.89
CA PHE A 86 6.95 13.52 1.90
C PHE A 86 8.43 13.92 1.88
N ASN A 87 8.80 14.80 0.95
CA ASN A 87 10.13 15.43 0.86
C ASN A 87 11.30 14.43 0.78
N VAL A 88 11.09 13.32 0.06
CA VAL A 88 12.06 12.24 -0.10
C VAL A 88 12.30 12.00 -1.59
N GLY A 89 13.39 12.54 -2.13
CA GLY A 89 13.75 12.43 -3.54
C GLY A 89 15.04 13.16 -3.90
N PHE A 90 15.39 13.14 -5.18
CA PHE A 90 16.59 13.77 -5.70
C PHE A 90 16.25 15.05 -6.46
N SER A 91 17.15 16.03 -6.40
CA SER A 91 17.17 17.16 -7.32
C SER A 91 18.13 16.85 -8.47
N ILE A 92 17.81 17.33 -9.67
CA ILE A 92 18.62 17.11 -10.88
C ILE A 92 19.00 18.42 -11.54
N ASP A 93 20.16 18.45 -12.20
CA ASP A 93 20.57 19.57 -13.06
C ASP A 93 19.96 19.47 -14.46
N SER A 94 20.29 20.43 -15.34
CA SER A 94 19.79 20.46 -16.72
C SER A 94 20.27 19.31 -17.61
N THR A 95 21.25 18.54 -17.15
CA THR A 95 21.79 17.35 -17.83
C THR A 95 21.28 16.04 -17.24
N GLY A 96 20.38 16.13 -16.25
CA GLY A 96 19.77 15.00 -15.57
C GLY A 96 20.64 14.37 -14.48
N HIS A 97 21.79 14.93 -14.15
CA HIS A 97 22.62 14.44 -13.04
C HIS A 97 22.05 14.88 -11.69
N ILE A 98 22.15 14.00 -10.69
CA ILE A 98 21.71 14.35 -9.33
C ILE A 98 22.63 15.44 -8.78
N VAL A 99 22.02 16.55 -8.33
CA VAL A 99 22.74 17.64 -7.68
C VAL A 99 22.99 17.26 -6.22
N PRO A 100 24.25 17.25 -5.74
CA PRO A 100 24.55 16.98 -4.35
C PRO A 100 23.77 17.90 -3.40
N ASN A 101 22.99 17.30 -2.51
CA ASN A 101 22.21 18.01 -1.51
C ASN A 101 22.31 17.26 -0.18
N PRO A 102 23.34 17.52 0.64
CA PRO A 102 23.58 16.75 1.86
C PRO A 102 22.39 16.74 2.82
N GLU A 103 21.63 17.82 2.92
CA GLU A 103 20.44 17.90 3.78
C GLU A 103 19.31 17.02 3.25
N GLY A 104 18.97 17.13 1.96
CA GLY A 104 17.94 16.32 1.32
C GLY A 104 18.31 14.82 1.28
N GLU A 105 19.56 14.52 1.00
CA GLU A 105 20.11 13.16 1.02
C GLU A 105 20.05 12.56 2.43
N ALA A 106 20.35 13.33 3.48
CA ALA A 106 20.22 12.86 4.85
C ALA A 106 18.76 12.58 5.24
N VAL A 107 17.80 13.36 4.72
CA VAL A 107 16.37 13.09 4.89
C VAL A 107 15.96 11.78 4.20
N LEU A 108 16.36 11.59 2.93
CA LEU A 108 16.09 10.35 2.18
C LEU A 108 16.74 9.13 2.87
N GLU A 109 18.01 9.24 3.25
CA GLU A 109 18.74 8.16 3.91
C GLU A 109 18.13 7.81 5.26
N SER A 110 17.81 8.81 6.09
CA SER A 110 17.17 8.57 7.38
C SER A 110 15.79 7.93 7.25
N TRP A 111 15.01 8.29 6.23
CA TRP A 111 13.74 7.64 5.93
C TRP A 111 13.94 6.17 5.51
N LEU A 112 14.81 5.91 4.53
CA LEU A 112 15.06 4.56 4.03
C LEU A 112 15.70 3.64 5.06
N ALA A 113 16.49 4.18 5.99
CA ALA A 113 17.12 3.44 7.07
C ALA A 113 16.14 3.01 8.17
N ARG A 114 14.91 3.54 8.19
CA ARG A 114 13.90 3.14 9.18
C ARG A 114 13.58 1.65 9.05
N PRO A 115 13.49 0.93 10.19
CA PRO A 115 13.17 -0.49 10.18
C PRO A 115 11.73 -0.76 9.75
N GLU A 116 10.81 0.20 9.85
CA GLU A 116 9.43 0.05 9.38
C GLU A 116 9.32 0.19 7.87
N VAL A 117 10.25 0.87 7.19
CA VAL A 117 10.16 1.17 5.76
C VAL A 117 10.60 -0.04 4.94
N SER A 118 9.67 -0.73 4.28
CA SER A 118 9.95 -1.86 3.38
C SER A 118 10.14 -1.44 1.91
N ASP A 119 9.63 -0.28 1.53
CA ASP A 119 9.48 0.13 0.13
C ASP A 119 9.82 1.59 -0.13
N TYR A 120 10.27 1.85 -1.36
CA TYR A 120 10.45 3.19 -1.90
C TYR A 120 10.20 3.20 -3.41
N LYS A 121 9.22 3.99 -3.85
CA LYS A 121 9.04 4.28 -5.27
C LYS A 121 10.01 5.38 -5.67
N LEU A 122 10.96 5.05 -6.53
CA LEU A 122 11.75 6.07 -7.20
C LEU A 122 10.90 6.70 -8.31
N TYR A 123 10.69 8.01 -8.21
CA TYR A 123 9.85 8.73 -9.15
C TYR A 123 10.46 8.79 -10.55
N PHE A 124 9.86 8.04 -11.47
CA PHE A 124 10.16 8.08 -12.89
C PHE A 124 8.95 7.59 -13.66
N ASN A 125 8.29 8.49 -14.39
CA ASN A 125 7.10 8.19 -15.18
C ASN A 125 7.17 8.89 -16.55
N THR A 126 6.05 8.90 -17.27
CA THR A 126 5.93 9.47 -18.62
C THR A 126 6.35 10.94 -18.74
N THR A 127 6.26 11.73 -17.67
CA THR A 127 6.44 13.20 -17.71
C THR A 127 7.17 13.76 -16.48
N SER A 128 7.75 12.91 -15.64
CA SER A 128 8.46 13.33 -14.43
C SER A 128 9.57 12.33 -14.09
N PRO A 129 10.78 12.80 -13.74
CA PRO A 129 11.18 14.20 -13.61
C PRO A 129 11.45 14.92 -14.95
N PHE A 130 11.32 14.22 -16.07
CA PHE A 130 11.56 14.74 -17.42
C PHE A 130 10.27 14.84 -18.23
N ALA A 131 10.13 15.87 -19.06
CA ALA A 131 8.92 16.09 -19.84
C ALA A 131 8.80 15.08 -21.00
N ASP A 132 9.93 14.66 -21.59
CA ASP A 132 10.01 13.68 -22.67
C ASP A 132 11.19 12.70 -22.47
N PRO A 133 11.08 11.75 -21.53
CA PRO A 133 12.17 10.82 -21.19
C PRO A 133 12.54 9.84 -22.31
N LEU A 134 11.68 9.64 -23.31
CA LEU A 134 11.96 8.75 -24.44
C LEU A 134 12.50 9.50 -25.67
N GLY A 135 12.28 10.81 -25.77
CA GLY A 135 12.76 11.66 -26.84
C GLY A 135 13.82 12.66 -26.37
N ALA A 136 13.43 13.93 -26.27
CA ALA A 136 14.36 15.05 -26.08
C ALA A 136 15.21 14.94 -24.80
N ASP A 137 14.64 14.42 -23.71
CA ASP A 137 15.28 14.35 -22.40
C ASP A 137 15.96 13.00 -22.14
N ARG A 138 16.01 12.10 -23.13
CA ARG A 138 16.42 10.70 -22.96
C ARG A 138 17.81 10.52 -22.35
N ALA A 139 18.77 11.36 -22.72
CA ALA A 139 20.11 11.31 -22.14
C ALA A 139 20.10 11.66 -20.65
N GLY A 140 19.36 12.72 -20.27
CA GLY A 140 19.18 13.12 -18.88
C GLY A 140 18.43 12.08 -18.05
N ALA A 141 17.40 11.46 -18.64
CA ALA A 141 16.68 10.35 -18.01
C ALA A 141 17.60 9.19 -17.63
N ILE A 142 18.52 8.80 -18.52
CA ILE A 142 19.50 7.75 -18.24
C ILE A 142 20.49 8.18 -17.15
N ASN A 143 20.96 9.42 -17.18
CA ASN A 143 21.86 9.96 -16.16
C ASN A 143 21.21 9.92 -14.78
N TYR A 144 19.98 10.42 -14.66
CA TYR A 144 19.22 10.39 -13.42
C TYR A 144 19.06 8.99 -12.85
N LEU A 145 18.66 8.04 -13.69
CA LEU A 145 18.47 6.65 -13.28
C LEU A 145 19.80 5.99 -12.88
N ARG A 146 20.93 6.34 -13.51
CA ARG A 146 22.24 5.82 -13.10
C ARG A 146 22.70 6.40 -11.77
N ASP A 147 22.65 7.72 -11.63
CA ASP A 147 23.05 8.39 -10.39
C ASP A 147 22.19 7.93 -9.21
N ALA A 148 20.87 7.81 -9.41
CA ALA A 148 19.95 7.31 -8.39
C ALA A 148 20.30 5.87 -8.02
N TYR A 149 20.60 5.01 -9.00
CA TYR A 149 21.00 3.63 -8.74
C TYR A 149 22.28 3.57 -7.91
N GLU A 150 23.31 4.32 -8.30
CA GLU A 150 24.60 4.36 -7.59
C GLU A 150 24.45 4.86 -6.16
N TRP A 151 23.67 5.93 -5.96
CA TRP A 151 23.40 6.47 -4.62
C TRP A 151 22.67 5.45 -3.74
N LEU A 152 21.61 4.83 -4.25
CA LEU A 152 20.80 3.83 -3.53
C LEU A 152 21.58 2.53 -3.28
N SER A 153 22.39 2.10 -4.25
CA SER A 153 23.20 0.89 -4.17
C SER A 153 24.33 1.02 -3.17
N SER A 154 25.07 2.12 -3.20
CA SER A 154 26.21 2.36 -2.30
C SER A 154 25.81 2.40 -0.81
N ARG A 155 24.52 2.62 -0.53
CA ARG A 155 23.93 2.65 0.81
C ARG A 155 23.08 1.43 1.15
N GLY A 156 22.98 0.45 0.24
CA GLY A 156 22.27 -0.80 0.48
C GLY A 156 20.74 -0.71 0.46
N PHE A 157 20.16 0.29 -0.21
CA PHE A 157 18.70 0.50 -0.25
C PHE A 157 18.00 -0.08 -1.49
N LEU A 158 18.73 -0.64 -2.46
CA LEU A 158 18.13 -1.13 -3.71
C LEU A 158 17.04 -2.20 -3.54
N ASN A 159 17.09 -2.98 -2.47
CA ASN A 159 16.06 -3.99 -2.18
C ASN A 159 14.67 -3.39 -1.91
N LYS A 160 14.59 -2.09 -1.60
CA LYS A 160 13.33 -1.35 -1.37
C LYS A 160 12.78 -0.70 -2.64
N VAL A 161 13.60 -0.60 -3.68
CA VAL A 161 13.36 0.32 -4.80
C VAL A 161 12.53 -0.33 -5.90
N TRP A 162 11.56 0.41 -6.39
CA TRP A 162 10.76 0.09 -7.57
C TRP A 162 10.32 1.37 -8.28
N LEU A 163 9.91 1.25 -9.54
CA LEU A 163 9.48 2.37 -10.37
C LEU A 163 8.18 2.01 -11.05
N ARG A 164 7.16 2.89 -11.01
CA ARG A 164 5.91 2.72 -11.76
C ARG A 164 5.84 3.74 -12.88
N GLN A 165 5.93 3.28 -14.13
CA GLN A 165 6.11 4.19 -15.27
C GLN A 165 4.79 4.68 -15.86
N VAL A 166 3.81 3.79 -15.96
CA VAL A 166 2.52 4.03 -16.63
C VAL A 166 1.41 3.47 -15.75
N ASP A 167 0.31 4.23 -15.67
CA ASP A 167 -0.90 3.81 -14.96
C ASP A 167 -1.93 3.22 -15.93
N ASP A 168 -2.34 1.98 -15.68
CA ASP A 168 -3.43 1.26 -16.35
C ASP A 168 -3.49 1.41 -17.89
N PRO A 169 -2.42 1.07 -18.64
CA PRO A 169 -2.44 1.13 -20.10
C PRO A 169 -3.61 0.32 -20.67
N ASP A 170 -4.30 0.90 -21.65
CA ASP A 170 -5.55 0.39 -22.22
C ASP A 170 -5.59 0.43 -23.75
N THR A 171 -4.55 0.98 -24.39
CA THR A 171 -4.39 1.02 -25.85
C THR A 171 -3.01 0.50 -26.26
N PRO A 172 -2.84 -0.03 -27.49
CA PRO A 172 -1.53 -0.47 -27.99
C PRO A 172 -0.43 0.59 -27.82
N ALA A 173 -0.75 1.87 -28.04
CA ALA A 173 0.20 2.98 -27.86
C ALA A 173 0.65 3.14 -26.40
N LYS A 174 -0.27 3.05 -25.42
CA LYS A 174 0.10 3.11 -23.99
C LYS A 174 0.87 1.87 -23.54
N PHE A 175 0.55 0.70 -24.10
CA PHE A 175 1.32 -0.53 -23.83
C PHE A 175 2.74 -0.44 -24.39
N GLN A 176 2.90 0.08 -25.61
CA GLN A 176 4.21 0.34 -26.20
C GLN A 176 5.00 1.36 -25.36
N LEU A 177 4.35 2.45 -24.94
CA LEU A 177 4.96 3.45 -24.05
C LEU A 177 5.45 2.83 -22.73
N ALA A 178 4.65 1.97 -22.10
CA ALA A 178 5.03 1.28 -20.86
C ALA A 178 6.25 0.36 -21.06
N ARG A 179 6.28 -0.37 -22.19
CA ARG A 179 7.44 -1.19 -22.57
C ARG A 179 8.68 -0.33 -22.78
N ASP A 180 8.59 0.74 -23.57
CA ASP A 180 9.74 1.57 -23.93
C ASP A 180 10.35 2.26 -22.70
N LEU A 181 9.52 2.69 -21.74
CA LEU A 181 9.98 3.25 -20.48
C LEU A 181 10.65 2.18 -19.58
N ALA A 182 10.13 0.95 -19.56
CA ALA A 182 10.78 -0.14 -18.84
C ALA A 182 12.15 -0.50 -19.47
N ASP A 183 12.23 -0.54 -20.80
CA ASP A 183 13.48 -0.75 -21.53
C ASP A 183 14.50 0.36 -21.26
N LEU A 184 14.06 1.63 -21.17
CA LEU A 184 14.91 2.75 -20.78
C LEU A 184 15.45 2.60 -19.35
N ILE A 185 14.61 2.18 -18.40
CA ILE A 185 15.01 1.91 -17.01
C ILE A 185 16.08 0.82 -16.97
N HIS A 186 15.86 -0.29 -17.67
CA HIS A 186 16.82 -1.40 -17.70
C HIS A 186 18.09 -1.08 -18.50
N GLN A 187 18.02 -0.18 -19.49
CA GLN A 187 19.21 0.35 -20.15
C GLN A 187 20.08 1.16 -19.18
N ALA A 188 19.45 1.94 -18.29
CA ALA A 188 20.18 2.67 -17.25
C ALA A 188 20.80 1.68 -16.25
N ASN A 189 19.99 0.73 -15.74
CA ASN A 189 20.47 -0.40 -14.96
C ASN A 189 19.50 -1.60 -14.99
N PRO A 190 19.95 -2.82 -15.37
CA PRO A 190 19.06 -3.99 -15.48
C PRO A 190 18.53 -4.52 -14.14
N ASN A 191 19.08 -4.09 -13.00
CA ASN A 191 18.67 -4.55 -11.68
C ASN A 191 17.51 -3.74 -11.07
N TYR A 192 17.00 -2.72 -11.76
CA TYR A 192 15.82 -2.01 -11.32
C TYR A 192 14.54 -2.86 -11.42
N ASN A 193 13.59 -2.60 -10.52
CA ASN A 193 12.26 -3.19 -10.56
C ASN A 193 11.27 -2.24 -11.26
N ALA A 194 11.06 -2.46 -12.56
CA ALA A 194 10.03 -1.76 -13.32
C ALA A 194 8.64 -2.37 -13.06
N ALA A 195 7.65 -1.51 -12.79
CA ALA A 195 6.29 -1.88 -12.42
C ALA A 195 5.22 -1.17 -13.26
N VAL A 196 4.11 -1.85 -13.49
CA VAL A 196 2.91 -1.28 -14.14
C VAL A 196 1.65 -1.83 -13.47
N THR A 197 0.64 -0.97 -13.28
CA THR A 197 -0.74 -1.36 -13.01
C THR A 197 -1.39 -1.82 -14.31
N ALA A 198 -1.73 -3.11 -14.45
CA ALA A 198 -2.42 -3.62 -15.64
C ALA A 198 -3.12 -4.96 -15.37
N GLN A 199 -4.23 -5.20 -16.07
CA GLN A 199 -5.09 -6.37 -15.86
C GLN A 199 -4.84 -7.45 -16.93
N PHE A 200 -4.75 -8.73 -16.55
CA PHE A 200 -4.35 -9.81 -17.46
C PHE A 200 -5.24 -9.99 -18.70
N TYR A 201 -6.53 -9.70 -18.59
CA TYR A 201 -7.46 -9.81 -19.71
C TYR A 201 -7.18 -8.79 -20.83
N LYS A 202 -6.41 -7.73 -20.56
CA LYS A 202 -6.03 -6.74 -21.58
C LYS A 202 -4.99 -7.38 -22.51
N PRO A 203 -5.26 -7.51 -23.83
CA PRO A 203 -4.38 -8.21 -24.76
C PRO A 203 -2.94 -7.69 -24.78
N GLY A 204 -2.77 -6.38 -24.55
CA GLY A 204 -1.46 -5.74 -24.56
C GLY A 204 -0.52 -6.15 -23.41
N VAL A 205 -1.05 -6.72 -22.32
CA VAL A 205 -0.22 -7.15 -21.19
C VAL A 205 0.76 -8.25 -21.61
N ALA A 206 0.25 -9.32 -22.23
CA ALA A 206 1.09 -10.42 -22.67
C ALA A 206 1.97 -10.03 -23.87
N SER A 207 1.43 -9.27 -24.83
CA SER A 207 2.13 -9.00 -26.10
C SER A 207 3.19 -7.89 -26.02
N TYR A 208 3.08 -6.95 -25.07
CA TYR A 208 4.04 -5.84 -24.93
C TYR A 208 4.89 -5.90 -23.66
N LEU A 209 4.34 -6.38 -22.54
CA LEU A 209 4.97 -6.16 -21.24
C LEU A 209 5.78 -7.35 -20.71
N TYR A 210 5.47 -8.57 -21.16
CA TYR A 210 6.17 -9.77 -20.70
C TYR A 210 7.63 -9.75 -21.15
N GLY A 211 8.55 -9.95 -20.19
CA GLY A 211 10.00 -9.87 -20.41
C GLY A 211 10.59 -8.47 -20.26
N HIS A 212 9.74 -7.43 -20.15
CA HIS A 212 10.18 -6.03 -20.01
C HIS A 212 9.95 -5.48 -18.59
N LEU A 213 9.01 -6.04 -17.83
CA LEU A 213 8.72 -5.62 -16.46
C LEU A 213 9.25 -6.60 -15.42
N ASN A 214 9.38 -6.12 -14.18
CA ASN A 214 9.67 -6.94 -13.00
C ASN A 214 8.42 -7.17 -12.15
N ILE A 215 7.55 -6.15 -12.03
CA ILE A 215 6.36 -6.16 -11.17
C ILE A 215 5.11 -5.91 -12.01
N LEU A 216 4.10 -6.78 -11.87
CA LEU A 216 2.75 -6.55 -12.40
C LEU A 216 1.81 -6.32 -11.22
N ILE A 217 1.11 -5.18 -11.24
CA ILE A 217 0.16 -4.79 -10.19
C ILE A 217 -1.25 -4.97 -10.75
N MET A 218 -2.06 -5.82 -10.12
CA MET A 218 -3.35 -6.24 -10.66
C MET A 218 -4.49 -6.15 -9.66
N ALA A 219 -5.66 -5.78 -10.15
CA ALA A 219 -6.84 -5.69 -9.30
C ALA A 219 -7.34 -7.08 -8.90
N GLY A 220 -7.73 -7.27 -7.64
CA GLY A 220 -8.22 -8.55 -7.13
C GLY A 220 -9.36 -9.16 -7.95
N TRP A 221 -10.30 -8.34 -8.42
CA TRP A 221 -11.42 -8.78 -9.27
C TRP A 221 -11.01 -9.31 -10.65
N SER A 222 -9.80 -8.99 -11.10
CA SER A 222 -9.25 -9.41 -12.40
C SER A 222 -8.09 -10.40 -12.25
N PHE A 223 -7.87 -10.87 -11.03
CA PHE A 223 -6.77 -11.76 -10.70
C PHE A 223 -6.91 -13.09 -11.45
N ASP A 224 -5.82 -13.53 -12.08
CA ASP A 224 -5.72 -14.85 -12.70
C ASP A 224 -4.58 -15.63 -12.03
N PRO A 225 -4.86 -16.70 -11.26
CA PRO A 225 -3.84 -17.50 -10.60
C PRO A 225 -2.92 -18.24 -11.56
N VAL A 226 -3.40 -18.64 -12.75
CA VAL A 226 -2.61 -19.37 -13.74
C VAL A 226 -1.63 -18.42 -14.42
N ALA A 227 -2.11 -17.26 -14.89
CA ALA A 227 -1.24 -16.24 -15.47
C ALA A 227 -0.23 -15.73 -14.44
N SER A 228 -0.67 -15.50 -13.19
CA SER A 228 0.23 -15.12 -12.09
C SER A 228 1.33 -16.15 -11.85
N ALA A 229 0.98 -17.45 -11.77
CA ALA A 229 1.97 -18.52 -11.59
C ALA A 229 2.97 -18.59 -12.75
N GLN A 230 2.51 -18.41 -14.00
CA GLN A 230 3.39 -18.34 -15.18
C GLN A 230 4.35 -17.15 -15.13
N ARG A 231 3.93 -16.02 -14.56
CA ARG A 231 4.76 -14.83 -14.38
C ARG A 231 5.74 -14.95 -13.22
N GLN A 232 5.31 -15.50 -12.10
CA GLN A 232 6.20 -15.84 -10.99
C GLN A 232 7.28 -16.85 -11.41
N ALA A 233 6.94 -17.84 -12.23
CA ALA A 233 7.92 -18.78 -12.81
C ALA A 233 8.96 -18.08 -13.70
N ALA A 234 8.60 -16.96 -14.34
CA ALA A 234 9.52 -16.08 -15.07
C ALA A 234 10.17 -15.00 -14.19
N ARG A 235 10.13 -15.18 -12.86
CA ARG A 235 10.71 -14.29 -11.84
C ARG A 235 10.04 -12.91 -11.75
N ASN A 236 8.85 -12.73 -12.31
CA ASN A 236 8.06 -11.55 -12.05
C ASN A 236 7.46 -11.59 -10.65
N GLN A 237 7.39 -10.43 -10.02
CA GLN A 237 6.59 -10.19 -8.84
C GLN A 237 5.18 -9.81 -9.24
N ILE A 238 4.20 -10.28 -8.46
CA ILE A 238 2.81 -9.91 -8.63
C ILE A 238 2.36 -9.17 -7.37
N TRP A 239 1.80 -7.99 -7.56
CA TRP A 239 1.20 -7.19 -6.50
C TRP A 239 -0.31 -7.16 -6.70
N SER A 240 -1.06 -7.22 -5.61
CA SER A 240 -2.50 -7.00 -5.66
C SER A 240 -2.84 -5.52 -5.52
N PHE A 241 -3.97 -5.15 -6.07
CA PHE A 241 -4.54 -3.82 -6.04
C PHE A 241 -6.04 -3.92 -5.77
N ASN A 242 -6.57 -2.87 -5.16
CA ASN A 242 -8.02 -2.72 -5.01
C ASN A 242 -8.40 -1.27 -5.25
N ALA A 243 -9.56 -1.06 -5.88
CA ALA A 243 -10.19 0.24 -6.03
C ALA A 243 -11.59 -0.01 -6.60
N LEU A 244 -12.52 0.87 -6.23
CA LEU A 244 -13.89 0.84 -6.72
C LEU A 244 -14.54 -0.54 -6.43
N ALA A 245 -15.66 -0.84 -7.11
CA ALA A 245 -16.21 -2.20 -7.17
C ALA A 245 -16.62 -2.52 -8.61
N PRO A 246 -15.66 -2.63 -9.53
CA PRO A 246 -15.98 -3.00 -10.90
C PRO A 246 -16.51 -4.44 -10.93
N GLY A 247 -17.52 -4.68 -11.77
CA GLY A 247 -18.04 -6.03 -12.00
C GLY A 247 -18.65 -6.66 -10.76
N ILE A 248 -19.64 -6.00 -10.11
CA ILE A 248 -20.39 -6.57 -8.97
C ILE A 248 -20.99 -7.96 -9.26
N GLU A 249 -21.21 -8.26 -10.53
CA GLU A 249 -21.61 -9.57 -11.07
C GLU A 249 -20.58 -10.69 -10.80
N ASN A 250 -19.31 -10.33 -10.57
CA ASN A 250 -18.20 -11.23 -10.20
C ASN A 250 -17.47 -10.66 -8.97
N PRO A 251 -18.00 -10.89 -7.75
CA PRO A 251 -17.57 -10.18 -6.56
C PRO A 251 -16.11 -10.48 -6.19
N SER A 252 -15.47 -9.46 -5.62
CA SER A 252 -14.13 -9.51 -5.01
C SER A 252 -14.21 -8.87 -3.62
N PRO A 253 -13.24 -9.05 -2.70
CA PRO A 253 -13.25 -8.34 -1.43
C PRO A 253 -13.08 -6.83 -1.63
N PHE A 254 -14.15 -6.13 -1.99
CA PHE A 254 -14.13 -4.70 -2.32
C PHE A 254 -13.96 -3.84 -1.06
N TRP A 255 -13.38 -2.66 -1.25
CA TRP A 255 -12.94 -1.75 -0.19
C TRP A 255 -13.82 -0.50 -0.04
N GLN A 256 -15.10 -0.57 -0.42
CA GLN A 256 -16.10 0.42 0.02
C GLN A 256 -16.52 0.20 1.46
N ILE A 257 -17.02 1.28 2.07
CA ILE A 257 -17.49 1.29 3.47
C ILE A 257 -18.74 0.41 3.70
N ASP A 258 -19.52 0.15 2.65
CA ASP A 258 -20.72 -0.69 2.74
C ASP A 258 -20.41 -2.20 2.83
N PHE A 259 -19.17 -2.60 2.50
CA PHE A 259 -18.77 -4.01 2.52
C PHE A 259 -18.24 -4.46 3.89
N PRO A 260 -18.30 -5.77 4.20
CA PRO A 260 -17.79 -6.31 5.44
C PRO A 260 -16.34 -5.92 5.71
N LEU A 261 -16.03 -5.60 6.97
CA LEU A 261 -14.69 -5.22 7.40
C LEU A 261 -13.63 -6.30 7.08
N LEU A 262 -14.06 -7.56 7.00
CA LEU A 262 -13.23 -8.70 6.63
C LEU A 262 -12.59 -8.55 5.23
N ASN A 263 -13.23 -7.85 4.29
CA ASN A 263 -12.69 -7.64 2.94
C ASN A 263 -11.34 -6.91 2.94
N PHE A 264 -11.11 -6.07 3.93
CA PHE A 264 -9.85 -5.36 4.13
C PHE A 264 -8.79 -6.31 4.68
N ARG A 265 -9.16 -7.09 5.70
CA ARG A 265 -8.24 -7.99 6.40
C ARG A 265 -7.83 -9.23 5.58
N ILE A 266 -8.71 -9.72 4.71
CA ILE A 266 -8.48 -10.98 3.97
C ILE A 266 -7.48 -10.84 2.82
N PHE A 267 -7.27 -9.62 2.30
CA PHE A 267 -6.39 -9.38 1.15
C PHE A 267 -4.96 -9.90 1.35
N PRO A 268 -4.28 -9.60 2.48
CA PRO A 268 -2.96 -10.17 2.76
C PRO A 268 -2.94 -11.71 2.88
N TRP A 269 -4.00 -12.35 3.37
CA TRP A 269 -4.11 -13.82 3.38
C TRP A 269 -4.15 -14.39 1.96
N ILE A 270 -4.95 -13.78 1.08
CA ILE A 270 -5.04 -14.15 -0.34
C ILE A 270 -3.69 -13.91 -1.02
N ASN A 271 -3.02 -12.79 -0.73
CA ASN A 271 -1.68 -12.50 -1.23
C ASN A 271 -0.69 -13.62 -0.84
N PHE A 272 -0.67 -14.02 0.44
CA PHE A 272 0.20 -15.11 0.90
C PHE A 272 -0.11 -16.43 0.20
N ARG A 273 -1.40 -16.79 0.06
CA ARG A 273 -1.85 -18.01 -0.62
C ARG A 273 -1.33 -18.14 -2.05
N TYR A 274 -1.25 -17.03 -2.77
CA TYR A 274 -0.81 -16.99 -4.16
C TYR A 274 0.63 -16.50 -4.35
N GLY A 275 1.38 -16.25 -3.27
CA GLY A 275 2.75 -15.75 -3.34
C GLY A 275 2.85 -14.34 -3.94
N LEU A 276 1.82 -13.51 -3.76
CA LEU A 276 1.84 -12.11 -4.16
C LEU A 276 2.71 -11.34 -3.15
N THR A 277 3.56 -10.47 -3.66
CA THR A 277 4.64 -9.84 -2.89
C THR A 277 4.40 -8.37 -2.58
N GLY A 278 3.30 -7.79 -3.05
CA GLY A 278 2.91 -6.44 -2.67
C GLY A 278 1.42 -6.13 -2.76
N LEU A 279 1.05 -5.00 -2.18
CA LEU A 279 -0.32 -4.48 -2.08
C LEU A 279 -0.35 -2.98 -2.39
N LEU A 280 -1.11 -2.58 -3.40
CA LEU A 280 -1.26 -1.18 -3.80
C LEU A 280 -2.67 -0.66 -3.49
N TYR A 281 -2.76 0.59 -3.03
CA TYR A 281 -4.02 1.33 -2.94
C TYR A 281 -3.83 2.81 -3.29
N TRP A 282 -4.71 3.34 -4.13
CA TRP A 282 -4.47 4.61 -4.84
C TRP A 282 -4.38 5.84 -3.92
N THR A 283 -5.18 5.91 -2.86
CA THR A 283 -5.10 6.95 -1.81
C THR A 283 -5.90 6.53 -0.56
N THR A 284 -5.66 7.15 0.59
CA THR A 284 -6.42 6.88 1.82
C THR A 284 -7.15 8.11 2.37
N ALA A 285 -7.03 9.27 1.72
CA ALA A 285 -7.54 10.53 2.22
C ALA A 285 -8.08 11.44 1.11
N TYR A 286 -8.91 10.90 0.23
CA TYR A 286 -9.51 11.64 -0.89
C TYR A 286 -10.68 12.54 -0.46
N TRP A 287 -10.40 13.49 0.42
CA TRP A 287 -11.40 14.37 1.05
C TRP A 287 -11.81 15.54 0.15
N GLU A 288 -10.93 15.96 -0.76
CA GLU A 288 -11.14 17.14 -1.61
C GLU A 288 -12.36 17.00 -2.53
N GLU A 289 -12.62 15.80 -3.04
CA GLU A 289 -13.78 15.56 -3.90
C GLU A 289 -15.10 15.69 -3.12
N ILE A 290 -15.12 15.26 -1.84
CA ILE A 290 -16.28 15.45 -0.96
C ILE A 290 -16.47 16.94 -0.65
N GLN A 291 -15.38 17.64 -0.33
CA GLN A 291 -15.39 19.07 -0.05
C GLN A 291 -15.85 19.89 -1.26
N ALA A 292 -15.42 19.55 -2.47
CA ALA A 292 -15.79 20.23 -3.70
C ALA A 292 -17.31 20.22 -3.96
N ARG A 293 -18.03 19.28 -3.35
CA ARG A 293 -19.50 19.19 -3.38
C ARG A 293 -20.18 19.87 -2.19
N GLY A 294 -19.44 20.54 -1.31
CA GLY A 294 -19.95 21.19 -0.11
C GLY A 294 -20.35 20.23 1.00
N ALA A 295 -19.82 19.00 1.00
CA ALA A 295 -20.12 17.98 2.00
C ALA A 295 -18.91 17.71 2.92
N SER A 296 -19.14 16.96 4.00
CA SER A 296 -18.10 16.51 4.93
C SER A 296 -17.83 15.01 4.78
N PRO A 297 -16.57 14.55 4.85
CA PRO A 297 -16.23 13.13 4.91
C PRO A 297 -16.91 12.37 6.06
N TRP A 298 -17.35 13.08 7.11
CA TRP A 298 -18.06 12.50 8.25
C TRP A 298 -19.53 12.20 8.00
N THR A 299 -20.14 12.83 7.00
CA THR A 299 -21.59 12.76 6.75
C THR A 299 -21.95 12.33 5.33
N ASP A 300 -21.03 12.43 4.38
CA ASP A 300 -21.21 11.96 3.00
C ASP A 300 -20.22 10.81 2.75
N PRO A 301 -20.71 9.55 2.64
CA PRO A 301 -19.84 8.41 2.39
C PRO A 301 -19.29 8.39 0.96
N CYS A 302 -19.84 9.20 0.04
CA CYS A 302 -19.52 9.18 -1.38
C CYS A 302 -18.14 9.76 -1.72
N SER A 303 -17.05 9.08 -1.37
CA SER A 303 -15.71 9.64 -1.53
C SER A 303 -15.24 9.77 -2.96
N TYR A 304 -15.68 8.90 -3.87
CA TYR A 304 -15.33 8.95 -5.30
C TYR A 304 -16.56 8.79 -6.20
N ARG A 305 -16.65 9.59 -7.25
CA ARG A 305 -17.69 9.52 -8.29
C ARG A 305 -17.09 9.21 -9.66
N SER A 306 -17.74 8.29 -10.38
CA SER A 306 -17.50 8.07 -11.81
C SER A 306 -18.84 8.11 -12.54
N GLY A 307 -19.05 9.17 -13.32
CA GLY A 307 -20.35 9.46 -13.92
C GLY A 307 -21.45 9.60 -12.85
N ALA A 308 -22.51 8.82 -12.98
CA ALA A 308 -23.61 8.79 -12.01
C ALA A 308 -23.35 7.87 -10.81
N SER A 309 -22.29 7.07 -10.84
CA SER A 309 -21.97 6.10 -9.81
C SER A 309 -21.20 6.73 -8.66
N CYS A 310 -21.47 6.24 -7.46
CA CYS A 310 -20.80 6.63 -6.23
C CYS A 310 -20.12 5.41 -5.60
N PHE A 311 -18.85 5.56 -5.21
CA PHE A 311 -18.05 4.52 -4.59
C PHE A 311 -17.75 4.93 -3.15
N ASN A 312 -18.63 4.49 -2.25
CA ASN A 312 -18.62 4.96 -0.87
C ASN A 312 -17.34 4.55 -0.12
N GLY A 313 -16.59 5.51 0.43
CA GLY A 313 -15.37 5.25 1.18
C GLY A 313 -14.16 4.76 0.37
N ASP A 314 -14.27 4.62 -0.95
CA ASP A 314 -13.11 4.34 -1.83
C ASP A 314 -12.14 5.53 -1.82
N GLY A 315 -10.83 5.27 -1.76
CA GLY A 315 -9.83 6.31 -1.54
C GLY A 315 -9.86 6.95 -0.14
N MET A 316 -10.65 6.45 0.81
CA MET A 316 -10.80 7.04 2.14
C MET A 316 -10.71 6.00 3.26
N LEU A 317 -9.53 5.81 3.86
CA LEU A 317 -9.30 4.96 5.04
C LEU A 317 -9.00 5.77 6.30
N VAL A 318 -8.74 7.06 6.17
CA VAL A 318 -8.62 8.01 7.28
C VAL A 318 -9.65 9.14 7.13
N TYR A 319 -10.11 9.67 8.27
CA TYR A 319 -11.03 10.80 8.35
C TYR A 319 -10.32 12.07 8.82
N PRO A 320 -10.80 13.27 8.43
CA PRO A 320 -10.21 14.51 8.88
C PRO A 320 -10.46 14.74 10.39
N GLY A 321 -9.43 15.13 11.13
CA GLY A 321 -9.51 15.35 12.58
C GLY A 321 -10.20 16.64 13.03
N LYS A 322 -10.47 17.59 12.13
CA LYS A 322 -10.96 18.94 12.48
C LYS A 322 -12.35 18.89 13.12
N GLU A 323 -13.23 18.07 12.59
CA GLU A 323 -14.64 17.95 12.99
C GLU A 323 -14.81 17.35 14.39
N VAL A 324 -13.82 16.60 14.86
CA VAL A 324 -13.80 15.97 16.18
C VAL A 324 -12.69 16.50 17.09
N ASN A 325 -12.06 17.61 16.69
CA ASN A 325 -11.00 18.30 17.42
C ASN A 325 -9.78 17.41 17.75
N TYR A 326 -9.39 16.52 16.83
CA TYR A 326 -8.20 15.68 16.94
C TYR A 326 -6.96 16.41 16.42
N LEU A 327 -6.23 17.07 17.32
CA LEU A 327 -4.98 17.77 17.02
C LEU A 327 -3.76 16.89 17.29
N ILE A 328 -2.84 16.89 16.34
CA ILE A 328 -1.50 16.33 16.53
C ILE A 328 -0.62 17.45 17.11
N PRO A 329 0.04 17.21 18.26
CA PRO A 329 0.94 18.19 18.86
C PRO A 329 2.11 18.55 17.95
N GLN A 330 2.62 19.78 18.10
CA GLN A 330 3.87 20.18 17.47
C GLN A 330 5.01 19.21 17.83
N ASN A 331 5.88 18.93 16.86
CA ASN A 331 7.04 18.05 16.94
C ASN A 331 6.74 16.57 17.23
N ALA A 332 5.47 16.13 17.18
CA ALA A 332 5.09 14.73 17.40
C ALA A 332 5.88 13.75 16.53
N TYR A 333 6.27 14.18 15.32
CA TYR A 333 6.99 13.36 14.33
C TYR A 333 8.32 13.98 13.89
N GLY A 334 8.95 14.75 14.79
CA GLY A 334 10.22 15.42 14.54
C GLY A 334 10.08 16.80 13.88
N GLN A 335 11.21 17.33 13.39
CA GLN A 335 11.35 18.74 13.00
C GLN A 335 10.46 19.15 11.80
N ALA A 336 10.10 18.21 10.93
CA ALA A 336 9.18 18.47 9.82
C ALA A 336 7.72 18.72 10.29
N SER A 337 7.39 18.34 11.53
CA SER A 337 6.09 18.56 12.17
C SER A 337 6.08 19.82 13.04
N SER A 338 6.45 20.97 12.47
CA SER A 338 6.68 22.22 13.21
C SER A 338 5.41 23.04 13.52
N ALA A 339 4.22 22.57 13.17
CA ALA A 339 2.94 23.19 13.54
C ALA A 339 1.94 22.16 14.10
N SER A 340 1.09 22.58 15.03
CA SER A 340 -0.07 21.79 15.44
C SER A 340 -1.09 21.74 14.31
N VAL A 341 -1.52 20.55 13.93
CA VAL A 341 -2.44 20.31 12.81
C VAL A 341 -3.50 19.30 13.21
N TYR A 342 -4.66 19.34 12.54
CA TYR A 342 -5.63 18.26 12.67
C TYR A 342 -5.09 17.01 11.97
N GLY A 343 -5.05 15.89 12.70
CA GLY A 343 -4.46 14.65 12.22
C GLY A 343 -5.43 13.80 11.39
N PRO A 344 -4.91 12.85 10.59
CA PRO A 344 -5.74 11.77 10.08
C PRO A 344 -6.25 10.91 11.25
N ILE A 345 -7.53 10.53 11.19
CA ILE A 345 -8.16 9.60 12.13
C ILE A 345 -8.33 8.25 11.43
N PRO A 346 -7.63 7.20 11.88
CA PRO A 346 -7.76 5.85 11.33
C PRO A 346 -9.19 5.32 11.41
N SER A 347 -9.71 4.81 10.30
CA SER A 347 -10.95 4.04 10.28
C SER A 347 -10.74 2.62 10.80
N LEU A 348 -11.84 1.92 11.11
CA LEU A 348 -11.82 0.47 11.36
C LEU A 348 -11.21 -0.28 10.16
N ARG A 349 -11.44 0.19 8.93
CA ARG A 349 -10.94 -0.40 7.68
C ARG A 349 -9.41 -0.37 7.61
N LEU A 350 -8.80 0.75 8.01
CA LEU A 350 -7.33 0.85 8.12
C LEU A 350 -6.78 -0.08 9.21
N LYS A 351 -7.47 -0.22 10.35
CA LYS A 351 -7.09 -1.17 11.41
C LYS A 351 -7.19 -2.62 10.93
N ALA A 352 -8.23 -2.96 10.18
CA ALA A 352 -8.39 -4.29 9.58
C ALA A 352 -7.30 -4.61 8.55
N LEU A 353 -6.87 -3.63 7.75
CA LEU A 353 -5.71 -3.78 6.86
C LEU A 353 -4.43 -4.04 7.64
N ARG A 354 -4.13 -3.23 8.67
CA ARG A 354 -2.97 -3.45 9.54
C ARG A 354 -2.99 -4.86 10.14
N ASP A 355 -4.13 -5.29 10.67
CA ASP A 355 -4.26 -6.65 11.23
C ASP A 355 -4.00 -7.72 10.18
N GLY A 356 -4.40 -7.51 8.92
CA GLY A 356 -4.06 -8.37 7.79
C GLY A 356 -2.57 -8.34 7.43
N MET A 357 -1.91 -7.19 7.49
CA MET A 357 -0.46 -7.08 7.30
C MET A 357 0.29 -7.87 8.39
N GLU A 358 -0.16 -7.80 9.64
CA GLU A 358 0.37 -8.64 10.74
C GLU A 358 0.08 -10.14 10.53
N ASP A 359 -1.09 -10.48 10.00
CA ASP A 359 -1.44 -11.86 9.65
C ASP A 359 -0.46 -12.44 8.61
N TYR A 360 -0.04 -11.63 7.62
CA TYR A 360 0.98 -12.03 6.66
C TYR A 360 2.32 -12.36 7.33
N GLU A 361 2.73 -11.58 8.34
CA GLU A 361 3.95 -11.88 9.10
C GLU A 361 3.84 -13.17 9.90
N LEU A 362 2.68 -13.42 10.52
CA LEU A 362 2.44 -14.69 11.22
C LEU A 362 2.55 -15.88 10.26
N LEU A 363 1.99 -15.75 9.05
CA LEU A 363 2.11 -16.75 8.01
C LEU A 363 3.57 -16.96 7.58
N ALA A 364 4.32 -15.88 7.36
CA ALA A 364 5.73 -15.95 6.97
C ALA A 364 6.60 -16.62 8.05
N LEU A 365 6.44 -16.22 9.31
CA LEU A 365 7.15 -16.80 10.45
C LEU A 365 6.77 -18.27 10.64
N ALA A 366 5.48 -18.62 10.58
CA ALA A 366 5.03 -20.00 10.68
C ALA A 366 5.55 -20.85 9.51
N ALA A 367 5.52 -20.34 8.29
CA ALA A 367 6.04 -21.04 7.11
C ALA A 367 7.56 -21.26 7.18
N SER A 368 8.32 -20.39 7.86
CA SER A 368 9.74 -20.62 8.12
C SER A 368 10.02 -21.79 9.07
N ARG A 369 9.02 -22.21 9.87
CA ARG A 369 9.09 -23.34 10.81
C ARG A 369 8.47 -24.61 10.24
N ASP A 370 7.26 -24.49 9.70
CA ASP A 370 6.50 -25.59 9.09
C ASP A 370 5.75 -25.06 7.84
N PRO A 371 6.41 -25.10 6.66
CA PRO A 371 5.82 -24.64 5.41
C PRO A 371 4.52 -25.37 5.05
N SER A 372 4.47 -26.69 5.34
CA SER A 372 3.32 -27.53 5.00
C SER A 372 2.09 -27.14 5.82
N ARG A 373 2.25 -26.94 7.13
CA ARG A 373 1.14 -26.56 8.00
C ARG A 373 0.69 -25.12 7.77
N ALA A 374 1.62 -24.18 7.58
CA ALA A 374 1.27 -22.80 7.22
C ALA A 374 0.49 -22.74 5.89
N LYS A 375 0.88 -23.54 4.90
CA LYS A 375 0.16 -23.67 3.62
C LYS A 375 -1.26 -24.23 3.80
N GLN A 376 -1.45 -25.23 4.66
CA GLN A 376 -2.79 -25.76 4.96
C GLN A 376 -3.68 -24.69 5.59
N ILE A 377 -3.15 -23.94 6.56
CA ILE A 377 -3.88 -22.87 7.26
C ILE A 377 -4.28 -21.76 6.27
N VAL A 378 -3.35 -21.26 5.46
CA VAL A 378 -3.69 -20.18 4.52
C VAL A 378 -4.70 -20.64 3.46
N ILE A 379 -4.67 -21.91 3.02
CA ILE A 379 -5.68 -22.45 2.11
C ILE A 379 -7.07 -22.41 2.75
N GLN A 380 -7.19 -22.81 4.02
CA GLN A 380 -8.46 -22.83 4.75
C GLN A 380 -9.01 -21.42 4.99
N VAL A 381 -8.13 -20.45 5.23
CA VAL A 381 -8.52 -19.09 5.63
C VAL A 381 -8.68 -18.17 4.43
N ALA A 382 -7.79 -18.21 3.44
CA ALA A 382 -7.86 -17.29 2.31
C ALA A 382 -9.02 -17.61 1.36
N CYS A 383 -9.44 -18.89 1.28
CA CYS A 383 -10.31 -19.39 0.23
C CYS A 383 -11.50 -20.18 0.81
N ALA A 384 -12.72 -19.74 0.56
CA ALA A 384 -13.91 -20.53 0.82
C ALA A 384 -13.92 -21.77 -0.10
N GLY A 385 -14.02 -22.97 0.48
CA GLY A 385 -14.16 -24.22 -0.28
C GLY A 385 -12.89 -24.75 -0.98
N ASN A 386 -11.73 -24.11 -0.78
CA ASN A 386 -10.43 -24.48 -1.40
C ASN A 386 -10.54 -24.78 -2.91
N PRO A 387 -10.78 -23.75 -3.73
CA PRO A 387 -11.03 -23.97 -5.14
C PRO A 387 -9.75 -24.36 -5.89
N ASP A 388 -9.92 -25.05 -7.02
CA ASP A 388 -8.82 -25.58 -7.83
C ASP A 388 -7.89 -24.44 -8.32
N PRO A 389 -6.59 -24.44 -7.99
CA PRO A 389 -5.66 -23.42 -8.45
C PRO A 389 -5.48 -23.37 -9.98
N GLY A 390 -5.89 -24.43 -10.71
CA GLY A 390 -5.92 -24.45 -12.17
C GLY A 390 -7.15 -23.76 -12.80
N ASN A 391 -8.14 -23.37 -12.00
CA ASN A 391 -9.34 -22.69 -12.47
C ASN A 391 -9.29 -21.20 -12.17
N ALA A 392 -9.02 -20.38 -13.19
CA ALA A 392 -8.93 -18.93 -13.03
C ALA A 392 -10.23 -18.29 -12.51
N ALA A 393 -11.39 -18.85 -12.86
CA ALA A 393 -12.70 -18.34 -12.44
C ALA A 393 -13.05 -18.70 -10.99
N ALA A 394 -12.44 -19.74 -10.43
CA ALA A 394 -12.65 -20.17 -9.06
C ALA A 394 -11.40 -19.88 -8.22
N ASN A 395 -11.05 -18.60 -8.04
CA ASN A 395 -9.90 -18.20 -7.24
C ASN A 395 -10.34 -17.53 -5.93
N CYS A 396 -9.40 -17.27 -5.03
CA CYS A 396 -9.75 -16.81 -3.68
C CYS A 396 -10.14 -15.33 -3.63
N PHE A 397 -9.82 -14.52 -4.66
CA PHE A 397 -10.44 -13.21 -4.77
C PHE A 397 -11.92 -13.30 -5.13
N HIS A 398 -12.41 -14.38 -5.73
CA HIS A 398 -13.86 -14.57 -6.00
C HIS A 398 -14.57 -15.47 -4.98
N HIS A 399 -13.80 -16.26 -4.23
CA HIS A 399 -14.30 -17.17 -3.21
C HIS A 399 -13.44 -17.08 -1.95
N TRP A 400 -13.44 -15.94 -1.27
CA TRP A 400 -12.70 -15.76 -0.01
C TRP A 400 -13.54 -16.19 1.19
N ASN A 401 -12.86 -16.50 2.29
CA ASN A 401 -13.53 -16.81 3.54
C ASN A 401 -14.27 -15.58 4.09
N GLN A 402 -15.52 -15.79 4.49
CA GLN A 402 -16.41 -14.77 5.07
C GLN A 402 -16.52 -14.89 6.60
N ASP A 403 -15.87 -15.90 7.21
CA ASP A 403 -15.89 -16.16 8.64
C ASP A 403 -14.76 -15.43 9.38
N PRO A 404 -15.06 -14.36 10.14
CA PRO A 404 -14.05 -13.63 10.90
C PRO A 404 -13.43 -14.47 12.04
N ASP A 405 -14.18 -15.43 12.60
CA ASP A 405 -13.67 -16.27 13.70
C ASP A 405 -12.61 -17.26 13.18
N GLY A 406 -12.75 -17.72 11.94
CA GLY A 406 -11.76 -18.54 11.25
C GLY A 406 -10.38 -17.88 11.19
N ILE A 407 -10.30 -16.56 10.98
CA ILE A 407 -9.02 -15.83 11.01
C ILE A 407 -8.41 -15.84 12.42
N LEU A 408 -9.21 -15.59 13.46
CA LEU A 408 -8.71 -15.53 14.83
C LEU A 408 -8.21 -16.90 15.31
N GLN A 409 -8.91 -17.97 14.96
CA GLN A 409 -8.47 -19.34 15.22
C GLN A 409 -7.18 -19.67 14.48
N ALA A 410 -7.07 -19.27 13.21
CA ALA A 410 -5.86 -19.47 12.43
C ALA A 410 -4.65 -18.74 13.01
N ARG A 411 -4.80 -17.51 13.51
CA ARG A 411 -3.73 -16.79 14.22
C ARG A 411 -3.19 -17.58 15.40
N ALA A 412 -4.06 -18.17 16.22
CA ALA A 412 -3.64 -18.98 17.36
C ALA A 412 -2.86 -20.25 16.91
N GLN A 413 -3.27 -20.86 15.80
CA GLN A 413 -2.55 -22.00 15.21
C GLN A 413 -1.18 -21.59 14.67
N LEU A 414 -1.08 -20.46 13.95
CA LEU A 414 0.19 -19.92 13.44
C LEU A 414 1.13 -19.57 14.58
N ALA A 415 0.64 -18.90 15.62
CA ALA A 415 1.41 -18.59 16.82
C ALA A 415 1.97 -19.87 17.48
N SER A 416 1.15 -20.92 17.58
CA SER A 416 1.56 -22.21 18.13
C SER A 416 2.68 -22.87 17.32
N ILE A 417 2.64 -22.77 15.98
CA ILE A 417 3.70 -23.25 15.08
C ILE A 417 5.01 -22.48 15.32
N ILE A 418 4.92 -21.15 15.46
CA ILE A 418 6.10 -20.28 15.65
C ILE A 418 6.81 -20.60 16.97
N THR A 419 6.04 -20.82 18.04
CA THR A 419 6.56 -21.08 19.40
C THR A 419 6.83 -22.56 19.70
N ALA A 420 6.59 -23.47 18.75
CA ALA A 420 6.85 -24.89 18.95
C ALA A 420 8.36 -25.14 19.23
N PRO A 421 8.69 -26.05 20.18
CA PRO A 421 10.07 -26.51 20.38
C PRO A 421 10.64 -27.07 19.07
N ARG A 422 11.93 -26.81 18.84
CA ARG A 422 12.64 -27.30 17.65
C ARG A 422 12.94 -28.79 17.74
#